data_AF-A0A7C6GG55-F1
#
_entry.id   AF-A0A7C6GG55-F1
#
_cell.length_a   1.000
_cell.length_b   1.000
_cell.length_c   1.000
_cell.angle_alpha   90.00
_cell.angle_beta   90.00
_cell.angle_gamma   90.00
#
_symmetry.space_group_name_H-M   'P 1'
#
loop_
_entity.id
_entity.type
_entity.pdbx_description
1 polymer ?
#
loop_
_entity_poly.entity_id
_entity_poly.type
_entity_poly.pdbx_seq_one_letter_code
_entity_poly.pdbx_strand_id
1 'polypeptide(L)'
;NLRKEHNWKDPENFISPVFSSPGYGFDTKTKFKRVNAIDQLGNEKQDVIPTTTEIFEAVWHNTYLYRKIAGTVYRVPMNQARAAVMECPNSSYIDASNIDEFGGQVVKLNNN
;
A
#
# COMPACT_ATOMS: atom_id res chain seq x y z
N ASN A 1 14.18 15.67 19.59
CA ASN A 1 13.68 14.45 18.90
C ASN A 1 12.26 14.27 19.40
N LEU A 2 11.28 14.58 18.54
CA LEU A 2 9.85 14.61 18.87
C LEU A 2 9.37 13.38 19.66
N ARG A 3 9.89 12.19 19.37
CA ARG A 3 9.47 10.95 20.07
C ARG A 3 9.89 10.92 21.53
N LYS A 4 11.10 11.43 21.84
CA LYS A 4 11.60 11.55 23.22
C LYS A 4 10.82 12.59 24.01
N GLU A 5 10.46 13.69 23.36
CA GLU A 5 9.68 14.78 23.96
C GLU A 5 8.26 14.34 24.33
N HIS A 6 7.66 13.43 23.54
CA HIS A 6 6.31 12.92 23.76
C HIS A 6 6.23 11.51 24.40
N ASN A 7 7.36 10.95 24.83
CA ASN A 7 7.45 9.60 25.40
C ASN A 7 6.81 8.50 24.52
N TRP A 8 6.94 8.63 23.20
CA TRP A 8 6.40 7.67 22.24
C TRP A 8 7.35 6.48 22.10
N LYS A 9 6.80 5.25 22.12
CA LYS A 9 7.55 4.03 21.78
C LYS A 9 8.23 4.17 20.43
N ASP A 10 9.43 3.62 20.26
CA ASP A 10 10.03 3.49 18.92
C ASP A 10 9.18 2.57 18.03
N PRO A 11 9.14 2.81 16.70
CA PRO A 11 8.34 1.98 15.81
C PRO A 11 8.90 0.55 15.80
N GLU A 12 8.06 -0.42 16.12
CA GLU A 12 8.41 -1.84 16.05
C GLU A 12 8.12 -2.35 14.63
N ASN A 13 9.13 -2.96 13.99
CA ASN A 13 8.94 -3.62 12.70
C ASN A 13 8.11 -4.89 12.91
N PHE A 14 6.91 -4.94 12.34
CA PHE A 14 6.13 -6.18 12.27
C PHE A 14 6.57 -6.99 11.04
N ILE A 15 7.14 -8.18 11.27
CA ILE A 15 7.42 -9.14 10.20
C ILE A 15 6.30 -10.18 10.24
N SER A 16 5.42 -10.16 9.25
CA SER A 16 4.40 -11.20 9.13
C SER A 16 5.05 -12.57 8.91
N PRO A 17 4.55 -13.66 9.51
CA PRO A 17 4.95 -15.00 9.12
C PRO A 17 4.67 -15.23 7.63
N VAL A 18 5.41 -16.15 7.01
CA VAL A 18 5.12 -16.55 5.63
C VAL A 18 3.77 -17.28 5.62
N PHE A 19 2.77 -16.71 4.96
CA PHE A 19 1.48 -17.34 4.71
C PHE A 19 1.35 -17.71 3.24
N SER A 20 0.90 -18.93 2.95
CA SER A 20 0.62 -19.35 1.57
C SER A 20 -0.69 -18.74 1.09
N SER A 21 -0.60 -17.92 0.06
CA SER A 21 -1.76 -17.52 -0.73
C SER A 21 -1.81 -18.41 -1.97
N PRO A 22 -2.98 -18.98 -2.35
CA PRO A 22 -3.11 -19.72 -3.60
C PRO A 22 -2.71 -18.90 -4.84
N GLY A 23 -2.67 -17.56 -4.69
CA GLY A 23 -2.42 -16.64 -5.78
C GLY A 23 -3.48 -16.73 -6.86
N TYR A 24 -3.28 -15.99 -7.95
CA TYR A 24 -4.16 -16.04 -9.13
C TYR A 24 -3.51 -16.78 -10.32
N GLY A 25 -2.35 -17.41 -10.11
CA GLY A 25 -1.52 -17.98 -11.18
C GLY A 25 -0.91 -16.89 -12.08
N PHE A 26 -0.22 -17.32 -13.15
CA PHE A 26 0.45 -16.40 -14.08
C PHE A 26 -0.43 -15.98 -15.26
N ASP A 27 -1.44 -16.78 -15.59
CA ASP A 27 -2.24 -16.61 -16.81
C ASP A 27 -3.55 -15.84 -16.58
N THR A 28 -3.84 -15.49 -15.32
CA THR A 28 -5.07 -14.76 -14.94
C THR A 28 -4.81 -13.26 -14.86
N LYS A 29 -5.54 -12.47 -15.64
CA LYS A 29 -5.58 -11.00 -15.46
C LYS A 29 -6.17 -10.70 -14.09
N THR A 30 -5.33 -10.16 -13.21
CA THR A 30 -5.67 -9.91 -11.82
C THR A 30 -5.69 -8.40 -11.55
N LYS A 31 -6.61 -7.96 -10.70
CA LYS A 31 -6.62 -6.62 -10.14
C LYS A 31 -6.07 -6.69 -8.72
N PHE A 32 -5.09 -5.83 -8.42
CA PHE A 32 -4.55 -5.68 -7.07
C PHE A 32 -4.99 -4.33 -6.54
N LYS A 33 -5.45 -4.29 -5.28
CA LYS A 33 -5.73 -3.05 -4.56
C LYS A 33 -4.68 -2.92 -3.46
N ARG A 34 -4.05 -1.74 -3.36
CA ARG A 34 -3.27 -1.37 -2.17
C ARG A 34 -4.28 -0.91 -1.12
N VAL A 35 -4.22 -1.51 0.07
CA VAL A 35 -5.11 -1.17 1.18
C VAL A 35 -4.24 -0.81 2.36
N ASN A 36 -4.51 0.33 2.99
CA ASN A 36 -3.90 0.68 4.27
C ASN A 36 -4.52 -0.23 5.34
N ALA A 37 -3.68 -0.86 6.17
CA ALA A 37 -4.11 -1.84 7.17
C ALA A 37 -5.08 -1.28 8.25
N ILE A 38 -5.24 0.04 8.32
CA ILE A 38 -6.04 0.74 9.32
C ILE A 38 -7.56 0.58 9.10
N ASP A 39 -8.02 -0.02 8.00
CA ASP A 39 -9.46 -0.15 7.67
C ASP A 39 -9.92 -1.55 7.21
N GLN A 40 -9.21 -2.63 7.58
CA GLN A 40 -9.56 -3.97 7.06
C GLN A 40 -10.33 -4.87 8.02
N LEU A 41 -10.27 -4.71 9.35
CA LEU A 41 -10.91 -5.68 10.24
C LEU A 41 -12.42 -5.44 10.35
N GLY A 42 -13.21 -6.17 9.56
CA GLY A 42 -14.67 -6.19 9.61
C GLY A 42 -15.39 -5.19 8.68
N ASN A 43 -14.64 -4.33 7.98
CA ASN A 43 -15.17 -3.27 7.12
C ASN A 43 -15.08 -3.54 5.61
N GLU A 44 -14.53 -4.67 5.16
CA GLU A 44 -14.25 -4.95 3.73
C GLU A 44 -15.47 -4.97 2.79
N LYS A 45 -16.69 -4.87 3.35
CA LYS A 45 -17.96 -4.83 2.61
C LYS A 45 -18.93 -3.76 3.12
N GLN A 46 -18.51 -2.93 4.07
CA GLN A 46 -19.36 -1.87 4.62
C GLN A 46 -19.19 -0.59 3.80
N ASP A 47 -20.22 0.27 3.85
CA ASP A 47 -20.10 1.62 3.32
C ASP A 47 -18.97 2.36 4.02
N VAL A 48 -18.36 3.32 3.31
CA VAL A 48 -17.26 4.12 3.85
C VAL A 48 -17.74 4.84 5.11
N ILE A 49 -17.08 4.57 6.23
CA ILE A 49 -17.33 5.27 7.49
C ILE A 49 -16.42 6.50 7.55
N PRO A 50 -16.97 7.72 7.71
CA PRO A 50 -16.16 8.91 7.93
C PRO A 50 -15.26 8.74 9.16
N THR A 51 -13.98 9.06 9.01
CA THR A 51 -13.02 9.01 10.12
C THR A 51 -12.27 10.33 10.22
N THR A 52 -11.92 10.71 11.46
CA THR A 52 -11.00 11.81 11.75
C THR A 52 -9.56 11.32 11.83
N THR A 53 -9.28 10.05 11.51
CA THR A 53 -7.92 9.52 11.48
C THR A 53 -7.10 10.23 10.39
N GLU A 54 -5.97 10.79 10.80
CA GLU A 54 -4.98 11.39 9.92
C GLU A 54 -3.83 10.41 9.73
N ILE A 55 -3.34 10.29 8.50
CA ILE A 55 -2.12 9.55 8.20
C ILE A 55 -1.09 10.53 7.69
N PHE A 56 0.03 10.61 8.40
CA PHE A 56 1.18 11.41 8.00
C PHE A 56 2.26 10.50 7.41
N GLU A 57 2.65 10.80 6.18
CA GLU A 57 3.84 10.25 5.52
C GLU A 57 3.98 8.72 5.58
N ALA A 58 2.89 7.98 5.33
CA ALA A 58 2.99 6.53 5.21
C ALA A 58 3.82 6.17 3.98
N VAL A 59 4.93 5.47 4.18
CA VAL A 59 5.87 5.13 3.10
C VAL A 59 5.69 3.68 2.67
N TRP A 60 5.24 3.50 1.43
CA TRP A 60 5.46 2.26 0.70
C TRP A 60 6.81 2.32 -0.01
N HIS A 61 7.77 1.50 0.43
CA HIS A 61 9.11 1.52 -0.14
C HIS A 61 9.17 0.96 -1.56
N ASN A 62 8.44 -0.12 -1.84
CA ASN A 62 8.40 -0.73 -3.16
C ASN A 62 7.20 -1.68 -3.30
N THR A 63 6.89 -2.04 -4.55
CA THR A 63 5.93 -3.11 -4.86
C THR A 63 6.43 -3.83 -6.11
N TYR A 64 6.40 -5.16 -6.09
CA TYR A 64 6.85 -5.97 -7.23
C TYR A 64 5.77 -6.92 -7.72
N LEU A 65 5.73 -7.12 -9.03
CA LEU A 65 4.92 -8.11 -9.73
C LEU A 65 5.80 -9.30 -10.11
N TYR A 66 5.33 -10.51 -9.85
CA TYR A 66 5.96 -11.71 -10.38
C TYR A 66 5.42 -11.99 -11.78
N ARG A 67 6.31 -12.00 -12.78
CA ARG A 67 5.95 -12.16 -14.20
C ARG A 67 6.77 -13.28 -14.82
N LYS A 68 6.12 -14.11 -15.66
CA LYS A 68 6.81 -15.12 -16.46
C LYS A 68 7.21 -14.52 -17.81
N ILE A 69 8.51 -14.46 -18.09
CA ILE A 69 9.08 -13.93 -19.34
C ILE A 69 9.97 -15.03 -19.92
N ALA A 70 9.68 -15.48 -21.15
CA ALA A 70 10.40 -16.57 -21.81
C ALA A 70 10.59 -17.83 -20.94
N GLY A 71 9.57 -18.20 -20.15
CA GLY A 71 9.61 -19.38 -19.27
C GLY A 71 10.14 -19.12 -17.86
N THR A 72 10.85 -18.02 -17.63
CA THR A 72 11.49 -17.68 -16.33
C THR A 72 10.65 -16.68 -15.55
N VAL A 73 10.55 -16.86 -14.23
CA VAL A 73 9.84 -15.93 -13.34
C VAL A 73 10.78 -14.79 -12.93
N TYR A 74 10.37 -13.55 -13.20
CA TYR A 74 11.07 -12.33 -12.83
C TYR A 74 10.26 -11.51 -11.83
N ARG A 75 10.99 -10.80 -10.97
CA ARG A 75 10.44 -9.76 -10.10
C ARG A 75 10.51 -8.42 -10.83
N VAL A 76 9.37 -7.86 -11.20
CA VAL A 76 9.27 -6.61 -11.98
C VAL A 76 8.66 -5.51 -11.12
N PRO A 77 9.28 -4.33 -10.99
CA PRO A 77 8.71 -3.24 -10.19
C PRO A 77 7.34 -2.78 -10.71
N MET A 78 6.40 -2.55 -9.79
CA MET A 78 5.09 -1.93 -10.08
C MET A 78 5.23 -0.40 -10.06
N ASN A 79 5.99 0.11 -11.02
CA ASN A 79 6.17 1.54 -11.22
C ASN A 79 4.94 2.20 -11.88
N GLN A 80 4.96 3.53 -11.99
CA GLN A 80 3.82 4.29 -12.55
C GLN A 80 3.40 3.80 -13.94
N ALA A 81 4.34 3.41 -14.81
CA ALA A 81 4.03 2.89 -16.14
C ALA A 81 3.26 1.56 -16.13
N ARG A 82 3.24 0.85 -15.01
CA ARG A 82 2.55 -0.44 -14.83
C ARG A 82 1.41 -0.39 -13.81
N ALA A 83 1.25 0.75 -13.12
CA ALA A 83 0.25 0.94 -12.10
C ALA A 83 -0.98 1.67 -12.69
N ALA A 84 -2.18 1.22 -12.31
CA ALA A 84 -3.39 2.02 -12.40
C ALA A 84 -3.72 2.46 -10.98
N VAL A 85 -3.66 3.75 -10.71
CA VAL A 85 -3.95 4.32 -9.38
C VAL A 85 -5.43 4.72 -9.34
N MET A 86 -6.09 4.39 -8.24
CA MET A 86 -7.46 4.80 -7.96
C MET A 86 -7.52 5.28 -6.52
N GLU A 87 -7.61 6.59 -6.36
CA GLU A 87 -7.76 7.27 -5.07
C GLU A 87 -9.25 7.36 -4.76
N CYS A 88 -9.74 6.44 -3.93
CA CYS A 88 -11.15 6.31 -3.57
C CYS A 88 -11.34 6.40 -2.06
N PRO A 89 -12.52 6.85 -1.60
CA PRO A 89 -13.69 7.25 -2.40
C PRO A 89 -13.63 8.69 -2.93
N ASN A 90 -12.79 9.55 -2.34
CA ASN A 90 -12.61 10.94 -2.75
C ASN A 90 -11.13 11.31 -2.68
N SER A 91 -10.54 11.66 -3.82
CA SER A 91 -9.13 12.00 -3.96
C SER A 91 -8.74 13.27 -3.19
N SER A 92 -9.68 14.15 -2.84
CA SER A 92 -9.37 15.34 -2.03
C SER A 92 -8.84 15.03 -0.64
N TYR A 93 -9.07 13.83 -0.12
CA TYR A 93 -8.57 13.40 1.19
C TYR A 93 -7.26 12.62 1.11
N ILE A 94 -6.72 12.41 -0.09
CA ILE A 94 -5.56 11.55 -0.32
C ILE A 94 -4.48 12.36 -1.04
N ASP A 95 -3.30 12.48 -0.42
CA ASP A 95 -2.10 13.02 -1.06
C ASP A 95 -1.10 11.88 -1.23
N ALA A 96 -0.80 11.50 -2.47
CA ALA A 96 0.03 10.35 -2.77
C ALA A 96 1.11 10.68 -3.82
N SER A 97 2.38 10.69 -3.41
CA SER A 97 3.52 11.03 -4.28
C SER A 97 4.44 9.84 -4.48
N ASN A 98 4.91 9.61 -5.71
CA ASN A 98 5.85 8.53 -6.01
C ASN A 98 7.25 8.88 -5.49
N ILE A 99 7.99 7.86 -5.07
CA ILE A 99 9.35 8.00 -4.53
C ILE A 99 10.38 7.76 -5.64
N ASP A 100 10.28 6.63 -6.35
CA ASP A 100 11.29 6.20 -7.31
C ASP A 100 10.73 5.29 -8.41
N GLU A 101 11.62 4.86 -9.31
CA GLU A 101 11.30 3.94 -10.41
C GLU A 101 10.95 2.51 -9.96
N PHE A 102 11.11 2.17 -8.68
CA PHE A 102 10.78 0.87 -8.11
C PHE A 102 9.33 0.81 -7.59
N GLY A 103 8.57 1.89 -7.74
CA GLY A 103 7.15 1.94 -7.41
C GLY A 103 6.86 2.23 -5.95
N GLY A 104 7.82 2.84 -5.23
CA GLY A 104 7.59 3.39 -3.90
C GLY A 104 6.66 4.61 -3.93
N GLN A 105 5.92 4.84 -2.84
CA GLN A 105 4.95 5.92 -2.71
C GLN A 105 4.87 6.42 -1.26
N VAL A 106 4.79 7.74 -1.08
CA VAL A 106 4.39 8.36 0.19
C VAL A 106 2.92 8.69 0.11
N VAL A 107 2.14 8.34 1.13
CA VAL A 107 0.71 8.59 1.21
C VAL A 107 0.33 9.30 2.49
N LYS A 108 -0.52 10.32 2.36
CA LYS A 108 -1.12 11.06 3.45
C LYS A 108 -2.64 11.01 3.31
N LEU A 109 -3.34 10.91 4.44
CA LEU A 109 -4.80 10.90 4.50
C LEU A 109 -5.30 12.01 5.42
N ASN A 110 -6.37 12.70 5.03
CA ASN A 110 -7.07 13.73 5.81
C ASN A 110 -6.15 14.87 6.29
N ASN A 111 -5.18 15.25 5.46
CA ASN A 111 -4.17 16.26 5.78
C ASN A 111 -4.76 17.68 5.56
N ASN A 112 -5.70 18.08 6.43
CA ASN A 112 -6.26 19.45 6.45
C ASN A 112 -5.32 20.45 7.13
#